data_AF-A0A359IH39-F1
#
_entry.id   AF-A0A359IH39-F1
#
_cell.length_a   1.000
_cell.length_b   1.000
_cell.length_c   1.000
_cell.angle_alpha   90.00
_cell.angle_beta   90.00
_cell.angle_gamma   90.00
#
_symmetry.space_group_name_H-M   'P 1'
#
loop_
_entity.id
_entity.type
_entity.pdbx_description
1 polymer ?
#
loop_
_entity_poly.entity_id
_entity_poly.type
_entity_poly.pdbx_seq_one_letter_code
_entity_poly.pdbx_strand_id
1 'polypeptide(L)'
;MGPDVRYWADQVIKSRDLLGYRSIQGVLSLHKKYPKDALNHACKTASERQSFSYKLVKHYLEEMHIKQHDPETQLTLQQEGELIRSPQHYAELIEEVSL
;
A
#
# COMPACT_ATOMS: atom_id res chain seq x y z
N MET A 1 10.91 -15.74 -3.85
CA MET A 1 10.81 -14.54 -4.70
C MET A 1 9.68 -14.76 -5.71
N GLY A 2 8.82 -13.77 -5.98
CA GLY A 2 7.74 -13.90 -6.97
C GLY A 2 8.19 -13.48 -8.39
N PRO A 3 7.30 -13.58 -9.41
CA PRO A 3 7.65 -13.32 -10.81
C PRO A 3 8.04 -11.87 -11.09
N ASP A 4 7.41 -10.89 -10.44
CA ASP A 4 7.69 -9.47 -10.65
C ASP A 4 9.07 -9.06 -10.14
N VAL A 5 9.60 -9.76 -9.13
CA VAL A 5 10.99 -9.58 -8.68
C VAL A 5 11.98 -9.93 -9.79
N ARG A 6 11.71 -11.03 -10.52
CA ARG A 6 12.55 -11.43 -11.66
C ARG A 6 12.42 -10.41 -12.80
N TYR A 7 11.20 -10.06 -13.17
CA TYR A 7 10.97 -9.05 -14.22
C TYR A 7 11.70 -7.75 -13.90
N TRP A 8 11.56 -7.24 -12.68
CA TRP A 8 12.24 -6.04 -12.23
C TRP A 8 13.77 -6.17 -12.34
N ALA A 9 14.35 -7.30 -11.92
CA ALA A 9 15.78 -7.55 -12.04
C ALA A 9 16.26 -7.60 -13.50
N ASP A 10 15.49 -8.21 -14.40
CA ASP A 10 15.80 -8.26 -15.83
C ASP A 10 15.83 -6.84 -16.42
N GLN A 11 14.92 -5.95 -16.02
CA GLN A 11 14.93 -4.55 -16.45
C GLN A 11 16.10 -3.75 -15.86
N VAL A 12 16.51 -4.05 -14.62
CA VAL A 12 17.72 -3.47 -14.04
C VAL A 12 18.96 -3.84 -14.87
N ILE A 13 19.10 -5.11 -15.24
CA ILE A 13 20.21 -5.60 -16.07
C ILE A 13 20.15 -4.95 -17.45
N LYS A 14 18.98 -4.92 -18.09
CA LYS A 14 18.81 -4.26 -19.41
C LYS A 14 19.19 -2.78 -19.40
N SER A 15 18.90 -2.07 -18.30
CA SER A 15 19.12 -0.62 -18.21
C SER A 15 20.54 -0.23 -17.79
N ARG A 16 21.20 -1.03 -16.95
CA ARG A 16 22.44 -0.63 -16.25
C ARG A 16 23.51 -1.73 -16.19
N ASP A 17 23.22 -2.91 -16.73
CA ASP A 17 24.12 -4.07 -16.75
C ASP A 17 24.75 -4.33 -15.37
N LEU A 18 26.09 -4.42 -15.28
CA LEU A 18 26.82 -4.65 -14.04
C LEU A 18 26.56 -3.60 -12.95
N LEU A 19 26.28 -2.34 -13.33
CA LEU A 19 25.95 -1.28 -12.37
C LEU A 19 24.61 -1.53 -11.66
N GLY A 20 23.76 -2.37 -12.24
CA GLY A 20 22.49 -2.80 -11.68
C GLY A 20 22.62 -3.84 -10.56
N TYR A 21 23.74 -4.57 -10.49
CA TYR A 21 23.90 -5.73 -9.61
C TYR A 21 23.66 -5.41 -8.13
N ARG A 22 24.19 -4.28 -7.64
CA ARG A 22 23.99 -3.85 -6.24
C ARG A 22 22.52 -3.57 -5.91
N SER A 23 21.76 -3.05 -6.87
CA SER A 23 20.32 -2.80 -6.68
C SER A 23 19.55 -4.11 -6.57
N ILE A 24 19.91 -5.11 -7.39
CA ILE A 24 19.30 -6.45 -7.37
C ILE A 24 19.59 -7.14 -6.04
N GLN A 25 20.85 -7.17 -5.62
CA GLN A 25 21.22 -7.73 -4.32
C GLN A 25 20.52 -7.02 -3.16
N GLY A 26 20.40 -5.68 -3.24
CA GLY A 26 19.62 -4.89 -2.30
C GLY A 26 18.17 -5.37 -2.20
N VAL A 27 17.46 -5.47 -3.33
CA VAL A 27 16.07 -5.94 -3.36
C VAL A 27 15.93 -7.38 -2.86
N LEU A 28 16.84 -8.28 -3.26
CA LEU A 28 16.84 -9.66 -2.78
C LEU A 28 17.04 -9.74 -1.27
N SER A 29 17.85 -8.86 -0.67
CA SER A 29 18.06 -8.84 0.79
C SER A 29 16.80 -8.47 1.58
N LEU A 30 15.83 -7.78 0.96
CA LEU A 30 14.61 -7.31 1.62
C LEU A 30 13.67 -8.45 2.05
N HIS A 31 13.80 -9.66 1.49
CA HIS A 31 13.00 -10.82 1.92
C HIS A 31 13.23 -11.21 3.39
N LYS A 32 14.34 -10.77 3.99
CA LYS A 32 14.63 -11.02 5.40
C LYS A 32 13.69 -10.22 6.33
N LYS A 33 13.14 -9.10 5.83
CA LYS A 33 12.29 -8.19 6.59
C LYS A 33 10.83 -8.22 6.13
N TYR A 34 10.59 -8.41 4.84
CA TYR A 34 9.25 -8.29 4.26
C TYR A 34 8.74 -9.62 3.70
N PRO A 35 7.44 -9.92 3.82
CA PRO A 35 6.83 -11.09 3.21
C PRO A 35 7.07 -11.15 1.69
N LYS A 36 7.13 -12.37 1.15
CA LYS A 36 7.34 -12.63 -0.29
C LYS A 36 6.35 -11.86 -1.15
N ASP A 37 5.07 -11.84 -0.77
CA ASP A 37 4.01 -11.25 -1.59
C ASP A 37 4.09 -9.72 -1.59
N ALA A 38 4.42 -9.11 -0.44
CA ALA A 38 4.68 -7.69 -0.35
C ALA A 38 5.88 -7.28 -1.22
N LEU A 39 6.98 -8.02 -1.15
CA LEU A 39 8.16 -7.76 -1.99
C LEU A 39 7.83 -7.90 -3.48
N ASN A 40 7.07 -8.92 -3.86
CA ASN A 40 6.64 -9.11 -5.25
C ASN A 40 5.76 -7.94 -5.73
N HIS A 41 4.79 -7.53 -4.91
CA HIS A 41 3.92 -6.39 -5.21
C HIS A 41 4.73 -5.08 -5.37
N ALA A 42 5.69 -4.82 -4.48
CA ALA A 42 6.55 -3.63 -4.59
C ALA A 42 7.37 -3.62 -5.89
N CYS A 43 7.91 -4.76 -6.31
CA CYS A 43 8.60 -4.88 -7.60
C CYS A 43 7.66 -4.68 -8.80
N LYS A 44 6.42 -5.15 -8.71
CA LYS A 44 5.38 -4.89 -9.72
C LYS A 44 5.09 -3.40 -9.84
N THR A 45 4.77 -2.72 -8.73
CA THR A 45 4.47 -1.28 -8.72
C THR A 45 5.64 -0.43 -9.22
N ALA A 46 6.87 -0.79 -8.84
CA ALA A 46 8.06 -0.09 -9.33
C ALA A 46 8.23 -0.26 -10.84
N SER A 47 7.97 -1.47 -11.36
CA SER A 47 8.04 -1.80 -12.78
C SER A 47 6.99 -1.07 -13.62
N GLU A 48 5.74 -0.99 -13.14
CA GLU A 48 4.65 -0.24 -13.79
C GLU A 48 4.98 1.25 -13.93
N ARG A 49 5.78 1.79 -13.01
CA ARG A 49 6.26 3.18 -13.03
C ARG A 49 7.62 3.34 -13.72
N GLN A 50 8.09 2.31 -14.44
CA GLN A 50 9.38 2.27 -15.12
C GLN A 50 10.58 2.63 -14.23
N SER A 51 10.48 2.32 -12.94
CA SER A 51 11.51 2.65 -11.96
C SER A 51 12.21 1.39 -11.48
N PHE A 52 13.49 1.30 -11.81
CA PHE A 52 14.33 0.15 -11.49
C PHE A 52 15.25 0.44 -10.29
N SER A 53 14.83 1.33 -9.38
CA SER A 53 15.62 1.73 -8.22
C SER A 53 15.31 0.91 -6.97
N TYR A 54 16.35 0.45 -6.26
CA TYR A 54 16.21 -0.15 -4.93
C TYR A 54 15.44 0.76 -3.96
N LYS A 55 15.71 2.07 -4.02
CA LYS A 55 15.08 3.05 -3.11
C LYS A 55 13.56 3.04 -3.25
N LEU A 56 13.05 2.93 -4.48
CA LEU A 56 11.61 2.95 -4.71
C LEU A 56 10.94 1.64 -4.26
N VAL A 57 11.57 0.49 -4.54
CA VAL A 57 11.07 -0.80 -4.05
C VAL A 57 11.01 -0.81 -2.51
N LYS A 58 12.06 -0.30 -1.85
CA LYS A 58 12.11 -0.17 -0.39
C LYS A 58 11.02 0.77 0.13
N HIS A 59 10.80 1.90 -0.53
CA HIS A 59 9.76 2.85 -0.15
C HIS A 59 8.36 2.22 -0.18
N TYR A 60 8.01 1.48 -1.25
CA TYR A 60 6.70 0.80 -1.30
C TYR A 60 6.52 -0.25 -0.21
N LEU A 61 7.58 -0.97 0.15
CA LEU A 61 7.53 -1.92 1.25
C LEU A 61 7.31 -1.23 2.58
N GLU A 62 7.97 -0.09 2.81
CA GLU A 62 7.79 0.71 4.02
C GLU A 62 6.39 1.31 4.10
N GLU A 63 5.85 1.86 3.01
CA GLU A 63 4.47 2.36 2.97
C GLU A 63 3.43 1.26 3.24
N MET A 64 3.58 0.08 2.63
CA MET A 64 2.67 -1.04 2.88
C MET A 64 2.77 -1.53 4.33
N HIS A 65 3.98 -1.57 4.89
CA HIS A 65 4.21 -1.98 6.27
C HIS A 65 3.58 -0.99 7.25
N ILE A 66 3.70 0.33 7.01
CA ILE A 66 3.04 1.36 7.81
C ILE A 66 1.52 1.15 7.75
N LYS A 67 0.92 1.03 6.54
CA LYS A 67 -0.53 0.83 6.38
C LYS A 67 -1.06 -0.43 7.06
N GLN A 68 -0.25 -1.47 7.19
CA GLN A 68 -0.62 -2.71 7.89
C GLN A 68 -0.56 -2.57 9.42
N HIS A 69 0.29 -1.69 9.94
CA HIS A 69 0.54 -1.52 11.37
C HIS A 69 -0.03 -0.23 11.96
N ASP A 70 -0.62 0.64 11.15
CA ASP A 70 -1.26 1.86 11.60
C ASP A 70 -2.75 1.60 11.93
N PRO A 71 -3.12 1.56 13.23
CA PRO A 71 -4.49 1.32 13.67
C PRO A 71 -5.46 2.42 13.23
N GLU A 72 -4.97 3.63 12.90
CA GLU A 72 -5.80 4.73 12.42
C GLU A 72 -6.33 4.49 11.00
N THR A 73 -5.75 3.57 10.22
CA THR A 73 -6.25 3.26 8.87
C THR A 73 -7.47 2.32 8.87
N GLN A 74 -7.79 1.71 10.01
CA GLN A 74 -9.02 0.92 10.20
C GLN A 74 -10.15 1.82 10.72
N LEU A 75 -10.41 2.93 10.03
CA LEU A 75 -11.60 3.76 10.33
C LEU A 75 -12.84 2.94 10.02
N THR A 76 -13.45 2.40 11.07
CA THR A 76 -14.80 1.84 10.97
C THR A 76 -15.76 3.02 10.85
N LEU A 77 -16.44 3.13 9.71
CA LEU A 77 -17.47 4.16 9.52
C LEU A 77 -18.58 3.95 10.55
N GLN A 78 -18.56 4.74 11.62
CA GLN A 78 -19.66 4.82 12.56
C GLN A 78 -20.82 5.54 11.86
N GLN A 79 -21.92 4.82 11.65
CA GLN A 79 -23.13 5.35 11.00
C GLN A 79 -23.88 6.33 11.90
N GLU A 80 -23.63 6.27 13.20
CA GLU A 80 -24.26 7.11 14.21
C GLU A 80 -23.16 7.85 14.98
N GLY A 81 -23.23 9.18 15.00
CA GLY A 81 -22.32 10.03 15.76
C GLY A 81 -23.05 10.69 16.92
N GLU A 82 -22.37 10.88 18.06
CA GLU A 82 -22.96 11.50 19.27
C GLU A 82 -23.56 12.90 19.02
N LEU A 83 -23.05 13.61 18.01
CA LEU A 83 -23.45 14.99 17.68
C LEU A 83 -24.52 15.08 16.59
N ILE A 84 -24.78 13.99 15.86
CA ILE A 84 -25.68 13.99 14.69
C ILE A 84 -26.83 13.04 14.97
N ARG A 85 -28.04 13.58 15.05
CA ARG A 85 -29.25 12.78 15.28
C ARG A 85 -29.57 11.92 14.05
N SER A 86 -30.18 10.76 14.25
CA SER A 86 -30.55 9.86 13.16
C SER A 86 -31.60 10.49 12.23
N PRO A 87 -31.69 10.06 10.97
CA PRO A 87 -32.75 10.50 10.06
C PRO A 87 -34.17 10.26 10.62
N GLN A 88 -34.39 9.16 11.33
CA GLN A 88 -35.65 8.86 12.03
C GLN A 88 -36.00 9.92 13.07
N HIS A 89 -35.02 10.38 13.85
CA HIS A 89 -35.22 11.46 14.83
C HIS A 89 -35.78 12.73 14.17
N TYR A 90 -35.31 13.04 12.96
CA TYR A 90 -35.83 14.20 12.20
C TYR A 90 -37.24 13.96 11.64
N ALA A 91 -37.57 12.73 11.26
CA ALA A 91 -38.91 12.38 10.78
C ALA A 91 -39.96 12.58 11.89
N GLU A 92 -39.68 12.12 13.11
CA GLU A 92 -40.56 12.27 14.28
C GLU A 92 -40.80 13.75 14.63
N LEU A 93 -39.75 14.57 14.60
CA LEU A 93 -39.85 16.03 14.83
C LEU A 93 -40.74 16.73 13.81
N ILE A 94 -40.72 16.30 12.56
CA ILE A 94 -41.55 16.89 11.50
C ILE A 94 -43.02 16.54 11.72
N GLU A 95 -43.32 15.30 12.13
CA GLU A 95 -44.68 14.87 12.44
C GLU A 95 -45.26 15.63 13.64
N GLU A 96 -44.50 15.81 14.73
CA GLU A 96 -44.94 16.57 15.91
C GLU A 96 -45.22 18.05 15.62
N VAL A 97 -44.46 18.69 14.75
CA VAL A 97 -44.63 20.12 14.40
C VAL A 97 -45.79 20.35 13.42
N SER A 98 -46.27 19.29 12.78
CA SER A 98 -47.37 19.34 11.79
C SER A 98 -48.77 19.15 12.38
N LEU A 99 -48.88 18.97 13.71
CA LEU A 99 -50.11 18.92 14.50
C LEU A 99 -50.38 20.25 15.21
#